data_AF-A0AAD0PYB6-F1
#
_entry.id   AF-A0AAD0PYB6-F1
#
_cell.length_a   1.000
_cell.length_b   1.000
_cell.length_c   1.000
_cell.angle_alpha   90.00
_cell.angle_beta   90.00
_cell.angle_gamma   90.00
#
_symmetry.space_group_name_H-M   'P 1'
#
loop_
_entity.id
_entity.type
_entity.pdbx_description
1 polymer ?
#
loop_
_entity_poly.entity_id
_entity_poly.type
_entity_poly.pdbx_seq_one_letter_code
_entity_poly.pdbx_strand_id
1 'polypeptide(L)'
;MISVIIATMYFLSLPGLLMGRSIFSIFIIYIQQSGYSYLWANFPSFWAIISPSTLETHSLFKKIAIIIAFIILSLGLFYTIHKKIEIKGDIVCYIAIWTIYTCVLFLPNMHDRYSYLLDVFFIISIAVNRKMLFFSIIPFLSLIILYASYLFKHTVMAIEIISIFYIVNYILYSYHLFILKYKYGDF
;
A
#
# COMPACT_ATOMS: atom_id res chain seq x y z
N MET A 1 -21.82 8.61 -9.00
CA MET A 1 -20.79 7.99 -8.11
C MET A 1 -19.99 9.08 -7.38
N ILE A 2 -19.33 10.01 -8.07
CA ILE A 2 -18.59 11.13 -7.45
C ILE A 2 -19.49 12.01 -6.56
N SER A 3 -20.70 12.32 -7.01
CA SER A 3 -21.70 13.07 -6.25
C SER A 3 -22.07 12.41 -4.92
N VAL A 4 -22.14 11.07 -4.89
CA VAL A 4 -22.45 10.31 -3.68
C VAL A 4 -21.30 10.40 -2.68
N ILE A 5 -20.05 10.31 -3.16
CA ILE A 5 -18.85 10.45 -2.32
C ILE A 5 -18.80 11.83 -1.68
N ILE A 6 -19.03 12.88 -2.46
CA ILE A 6 -19.04 14.26 -1.94
C ILE A 6 -20.17 14.41 -0.90
N ALA A 7 -21.37 13.91 -1.20
CA ALA A 7 -22.49 13.98 -0.27
C ALA A 7 -22.22 13.24 1.05
N THR A 8 -21.65 12.03 1.00
CA THR A 8 -21.32 11.27 2.22
C THR A 8 -20.21 11.93 3.03
N MET A 9 -19.19 12.52 2.40
CA MET A 9 -18.14 13.27 3.10
C MET A 9 -18.71 14.44 3.90
N TYR A 10 -19.61 15.22 3.31
CA TYR A 10 -20.28 16.32 4.00
C TYR A 10 -21.23 15.83 5.08
N PHE A 11 -22.01 14.77 4.80
CA PHE A 11 -22.95 14.19 5.76
C PHE A 11 -22.24 13.69 7.03
N LEU A 12 -21.15 12.94 6.89
CA LEU A 12 -20.37 12.44 8.03
C LEU A 12 -19.65 13.56 8.80
N SER A 13 -19.39 14.68 8.15
CA SER A 13 -18.75 15.85 8.75
C SER A 13 -19.73 16.84 9.38
N LEU A 14 -21.05 16.59 9.31
CA LEU A 14 -22.10 17.46 9.83
C LEU A 14 -21.89 17.89 11.29
N PRO A 15 -21.53 16.99 12.23
CA PRO A 15 -21.31 17.41 13.62
C PRO A 15 -20.24 18.50 13.73
N GLY A 16 -19.14 18.39 12.99
CA GLY A 16 -18.07 19.38 12.97
C GLY A 16 -18.49 20.71 12.34
N LEU A 17 -19.30 20.66 11.28
CA LEU A 17 -19.84 21.85 10.63
C LEU A 17 -20.83 22.59 11.55
N LEU A 18 -21.71 21.86 12.24
CA LEU A 18 -22.65 22.42 13.21
C LEU A 18 -21.93 23.05 14.41
N MET A 19 -20.78 22.51 14.80
CA MET A 19 -19.90 23.09 15.84
C MET A 19 -19.00 24.23 15.33
N GLY A 20 -19.25 24.76 14.12
CA GLY A 20 -18.60 25.97 13.60
C GLY A 20 -17.35 25.74 12.74
N ARG A 21 -17.04 24.49 12.34
CA ARG A 21 -15.96 24.27 11.37
C ARG A 21 -16.35 24.75 9.98
N SER A 22 -15.38 25.31 9.26
CA SER A 22 -15.54 25.70 7.85
C SER A 22 -15.85 24.48 6.98
N ILE A 23 -16.68 24.69 5.94
CA ILE A 23 -16.98 23.71 4.88
C ILE A 23 -15.68 23.20 4.22
N PHE A 24 -14.66 24.04 4.11
CA PHE A 24 -13.37 23.67 3.53
C PHE A 24 -12.48 22.84 4.46
N SER A 25 -12.77 22.82 5.76
CA SER A 25 -11.98 22.05 6.73
C SER A 25 -11.95 20.55 6.38
N ILE A 26 -13.01 20.06 5.75
CA ILE A 26 -13.16 18.69 5.30
C ILE A 26 -12.03 18.29 4.35
N PHE A 27 -11.62 19.17 3.43
CA PHE A 27 -10.50 18.89 2.52
C PHE A 27 -9.15 19.28 3.12
N ILE A 28 -9.10 20.42 3.82
CA ILE A 28 -7.85 20.98 4.38
C ILE A 28 -7.19 20.00 5.36
N ILE A 29 -7.99 19.31 6.19
CA ILE A 29 -7.45 18.34 7.16
C ILE A 29 -6.66 17.24 6.45
N TYR A 30 -7.19 16.67 5.37
CA TYR A 30 -6.49 15.63 4.61
C TYR A 30 -5.27 16.17 3.86
N ILE A 31 -5.35 17.38 3.32
CA ILE A 31 -4.19 18.03 2.69
C ILE A 31 -3.06 18.23 3.71
N GLN A 32 -3.39 18.71 4.90
CA GLN A 32 -2.40 18.92 5.97
C GLN A 32 -1.77 17.60 6.45
N GLN A 33 -2.54 16.50 6.46
CA GLN A 33 -2.02 15.17 6.79
C GLN A 33 -1.00 14.64 5.78
N SER A 34 -0.89 15.22 4.58
CA SER A 34 0.14 14.84 3.60
C SER A 34 1.52 15.45 3.85
N GLY A 35 1.63 16.36 4.83
CA GLY A 35 2.81 17.17 5.11
C GLY A 35 3.93 16.50 5.91
N TYR A 36 3.79 15.22 6.28
CA TYR A 36 4.84 14.53 7.03
C TYR A 36 6.13 14.39 6.22
N SER A 37 7.26 14.54 6.92
CA SER A 37 8.60 14.65 6.31
C SER A 37 9.50 13.45 6.60
N TYR A 38 8.94 12.24 6.53
CA TYR A 38 9.68 10.99 6.60
C TYR A 38 9.55 10.25 5.29
N LEU A 39 10.65 9.71 4.76
CA LEU A 39 10.64 8.92 3.53
C LEU A 39 9.87 7.61 3.75
N TRP A 40 10.05 7.00 4.92
CA TRP A 40 9.33 5.85 5.43
C TRP A 40 9.28 5.93 6.97
N ALA A 41 8.19 5.47 7.59
CA ALA A 41 8.00 5.48 9.03
C ALA A 41 7.84 4.06 9.56
N ASN A 42 8.96 3.46 9.98
CA ASN A 42 9.03 2.07 10.48
C ASN A 42 8.37 1.05 9.55
N PHE A 43 8.34 1.30 8.24
CA PHE A 43 7.79 0.39 7.26
C PHE A 43 8.90 -0.17 6.35
N PRO A 44 8.91 -1.50 6.07
CA PRO A 44 9.86 -2.16 5.18
C PRO A 44 9.62 -1.83 3.70
N SER A 45 9.75 -0.55 3.36
CA SER A 45 9.64 -0.02 2.00
C SER A 45 10.88 -0.32 1.17
N PHE A 46 10.77 -0.10 -0.14
CA PHE A 46 11.92 -0.03 -1.05
C PHE A 46 12.94 1.02 -0.61
N TRP A 47 12.46 2.16 -0.11
CA TRP A 47 13.29 3.28 0.30
C TRP A 47 14.12 3.01 1.55
N ALA A 48 13.67 2.11 2.42
CA ALA A 48 14.42 1.72 3.61
C ALA A 48 15.79 1.08 3.28
N ILE A 49 15.92 0.45 2.12
CA ILE A 49 17.20 -0.11 1.66
C ILE A 49 18.13 0.97 1.10
N ILE A 50 17.57 2.02 0.49
CA ILE A 50 18.33 3.05 -0.20
C ILE A 50 18.86 4.09 0.77
N SER A 51 18.04 4.53 1.72
CA SER A 51 18.37 5.68 2.53
C SER A 51 17.65 5.67 3.88
N PRO A 52 18.30 6.16 4.96
CA PRO A 52 17.63 6.41 6.21
C PRO A 52 16.53 7.46 6.01
N SER A 53 15.47 7.37 6.80
CA SER A 53 14.37 8.34 6.74
C SER A 53 14.69 9.60 7.54
N THR A 54 15.37 10.56 6.90
CA THR A 54 15.63 11.90 7.43
C THR A 54 14.90 12.97 6.62
N LEU A 55 14.85 14.21 7.15
CA LEU A 55 14.20 15.33 6.46
C LEU A 55 14.86 15.63 5.09
N GLU A 56 16.18 15.50 5.02
CA GLU A 56 16.96 15.76 3.81
C GLU A 56 16.70 14.71 2.74
N THR A 57 16.76 13.43 3.12
CA THR A 57 16.52 12.32 2.19
C THR A 57 15.08 12.30 1.70
N HIS A 58 14.13 12.69 2.55
CA HIS A 58 12.75 12.91 2.15
C HIS A 58 12.61 13.97 1.07
N SER A 59 13.22 15.15 1.25
CA SER A 59 13.17 16.25 0.26
C SER A 59 13.73 15.82 -1.09
N LEU A 60 14.84 15.07 -1.09
CA LEU A 60 15.51 14.57 -2.29
C LEU A 60 14.70 13.50 -3.01
N PHE A 61 14.24 12.47 -2.29
CA PHE A 61 13.64 11.29 -2.89
C PHE A 61 12.13 11.35 -3.06
N LYS A 62 11.39 12.22 -2.36
CA LYS A 62 9.91 12.27 -2.41
C LYS A 62 9.38 12.35 -3.83
N LYS A 63 9.90 13.27 -4.66
CA LYS A 63 9.43 13.44 -6.05
C LYS A 63 9.73 12.21 -6.89
N ILE A 64 10.93 11.65 -6.75
CA ILE A 64 11.37 10.43 -7.46
C ILE A 64 10.48 9.25 -7.06
N ALA A 65 10.17 9.11 -5.78
CA ALA A 65 9.33 8.05 -5.25
C ALA A 65 7.91 8.09 -5.81
N ILE A 66 7.31 9.28 -5.89
CA ILE A 66 5.99 9.47 -6.51
C ILE A 66 6.03 9.09 -8.00
N ILE A 67 7.06 9.53 -8.73
CA ILE A 67 7.20 9.22 -10.16
C ILE A 67 7.37 7.71 -10.39
N ILE A 68 8.21 7.04 -9.59
CA ILE A 68 8.41 5.58 -9.69
C ILE A 68 7.11 4.84 -9.41
N ALA A 69 6.41 5.18 -8.32
CA ALA A 69 5.14 4.55 -7.99
C ALA A 69 4.11 4.74 -9.11
N PHE A 70 4.02 5.96 -9.66
CA PHE A 70 3.14 6.27 -10.78
C PHE A 70 3.48 5.45 -12.04
N ILE A 71 4.76 5.32 -12.39
CA ILE A 71 5.20 4.53 -13.53
C ILE A 71 4.83 3.06 -13.35
N ILE A 72 5.11 2.46 -12.19
CA ILE A 72 4.82 1.04 -11.92
C ILE A 72 3.31 0.80 -12.02
N LEU A 73 2.49 1.62 -11.37
CA LEU A 73 1.03 1.51 -11.43
C LEU A 73 0.49 1.70 -12.84
N SER A 74 1.04 2.66 -13.59
CA SER A 74 0.66 2.90 -14.99
C SER A 74 1.02 1.73 -15.89
N LEU A 75 2.17 1.08 -15.67
CA LEU A 75 2.57 -0.13 -16.39
C LEU A 75 1.63 -1.30 -16.07
N GLY A 76 1.25 -1.48 -14.80
CA GLY A 76 0.27 -2.49 -14.39
C GLY A 76 -1.10 -2.26 -15.06
N LEU A 77 -1.58 -1.01 -15.04
CA LEU A 77 -2.82 -0.63 -15.71
C LEU A 77 -2.74 -0.87 -17.22
N PHE A 78 -1.68 -0.39 -17.87
CA PHE A 78 -1.46 -0.60 -19.30
C PHE A 78 -1.44 -2.09 -19.65
N TYR A 79 -0.78 -2.91 -18.84
CA TYR A 79 -0.74 -4.36 -19.02
C TYR A 79 -2.14 -4.99 -18.93
N THR A 80 -2.94 -4.61 -17.92
CA THR A 80 -4.31 -5.13 -17.77
C THR A 80 -5.20 -4.78 -18.96
N ILE A 81 -5.08 -3.56 -19.50
CA ILE A 81 -5.82 -3.12 -20.68
C ILE A 81 -5.33 -3.85 -21.93
N HIS A 82 -4.01 -3.91 -22.15
CA HIS A 82 -3.41 -4.54 -23.32
C HIS A 82 -3.73 -6.03 -23.41
N LYS A 83 -3.74 -6.73 -22.27
CA LYS A 83 -4.13 -8.14 -22.17
C LYS A 83 -5.64 -8.35 -22.04
N LYS A 84 -6.45 -7.29 -22.04
CA LYS A 84 -7.91 -7.33 -21.89
C LYS A 84 -8.35 -8.17 -20.69
N ILE A 85 -7.66 -8.01 -19.55
CA ILE A 85 -7.98 -8.73 -18.33
C ILE A 85 -9.36 -8.26 -17.84
N GLU A 86 -10.33 -9.17 -17.76
CA GLU A 86 -11.64 -8.84 -17.20
C GLU A 86 -11.52 -8.68 -15.68
N ILE A 87 -11.68 -7.46 -15.18
CA ILE A 87 -11.62 -7.16 -13.74
C ILE A 87 -12.97 -7.53 -13.09
N LYS A 88 -13.16 -8.82 -12.79
CA LYS A 88 -14.38 -9.36 -12.17
C LYS A 88 -14.04 -10.41 -11.10
N GLY A 89 -14.96 -10.62 -10.16
CA GLY A 89 -14.83 -11.66 -9.13
C GLY A 89 -13.59 -11.47 -8.26
N ASP A 90 -12.79 -12.53 -8.15
CA ASP A 90 -11.58 -12.59 -7.32
C ASP A 90 -10.39 -11.81 -7.90
N ILE A 91 -10.35 -11.60 -9.23
CA ILE A 91 -9.35 -10.78 -9.93
C ILE A 91 -9.30 -9.36 -9.35
N VAL A 92 -10.46 -8.81 -8.99
CA VAL A 92 -10.55 -7.47 -8.40
C VAL A 92 -9.72 -7.40 -7.12
N CYS A 93 -9.83 -8.41 -6.26
CA CYS A 93 -9.07 -8.51 -5.03
C CYS A 93 -7.57 -8.66 -5.31
N TYR A 94 -7.16 -9.48 -6.27
CA TYR A 94 -5.73 -9.66 -6.55
C TYR A 94 -5.07 -8.42 -7.15
N ILE A 95 -5.76 -7.72 -8.05
CA ILE A 95 -5.28 -6.44 -8.58
C ILE A 95 -5.24 -5.41 -7.46
N ALA A 96 -6.26 -5.36 -6.59
CA ALA A 96 -6.25 -4.46 -5.43
C ALA A 96 -5.07 -4.72 -4.50
N ILE A 97 -4.78 -6.00 -4.16
CA ILE A 97 -3.58 -6.38 -3.41
C ILE A 97 -2.35 -5.84 -4.12
N TRP A 98 -2.18 -6.09 -5.41
CA TRP A 98 -1.01 -5.63 -6.17
C TRP A 98 -0.85 -4.10 -6.16
N THR A 99 -1.95 -3.37 -6.31
CA THR A 99 -1.98 -1.90 -6.26
C THR A 99 -1.60 -1.38 -4.88
N ILE A 100 -2.21 -1.92 -3.82
CA ILE A 100 -1.91 -1.54 -2.44
C ILE A 100 -0.44 -1.83 -2.15
N TYR A 101 0.03 -3.04 -2.47
CA TYR A 101 1.41 -3.48 -2.25
C TYR A 101 2.40 -2.52 -2.94
N THR A 102 2.16 -2.18 -4.21
CA THR A 102 2.94 -1.18 -4.96
C THR A 102 2.97 0.17 -4.23
N CYS A 103 1.80 0.66 -3.79
CA CYS A 103 1.71 1.93 -3.09
C CYS A 103 2.52 1.93 -1.79
N VAL A 104 2.37 0.91 -0.93
CA VAL A 104 3.08 0.90 0.36
C VAL A 104 4.59 0.73 0.17
N LEU A 105 5.04 0.00 -0.86
CA LEU A 105 6.46 -0.19 -1.14
C LEU A 105 7.17 1.05 -1.70
N PHE A 106 6.53 1.76 -2.64
CA PHE A 106 7.20 2.76 -3.48
C PHE A 106 6.80 4.20 -3.19
N LEU A 107 5.61 4.45 -2.62
CA LEU A 107 5.20 5.83 -2.31
C LEU A 107 5.96 6.33 -1.06
N PRO A 108 6.34 7.62 -0.98
CA PRO A 108 6.94 8.18 0.22
C PRO A 108 5.89 8.32 1.33
N ASN A 109 6.35 8.66 2.54
CA ASN A 109 5.50 8.91 3.71
C ASN A 109 4.71 7.67 4.17
N MET A 110 5.16 6.47 3.80
CA MET A 110 4.49 5.23 4.17
C MET A 110 4.83 4.83 5.61
N HIS A 111 3.79 4.60 6.40
CA HIS A 111 3.86 4.17 7.79
C HIS A 111 3.45 2.69 7.90
N ASP A 112 3.96 1.96 8.90
CA ASP A 112 3.69 0.53 9.09
C ASP A 112 2.19 0.17 9.03
N ARG A 113 1.33 0.95 9.68
CA ARG A 113 -0.13 0.81 9.68
C ARG A 113 -0.81 0.79 8.31
N TYR A 114 -0.16 1.30 7.26
CA TYR A 114 -0.73 1.24 5.92
C TYR A 114 -0.66 -0.18 5.33
N SER A 115 0.18 -1.06 5.87
CA SER A 115 0.20 -2.48 5.51
C SER A 115 -1.05 -3.22 5.96
N TYR A 116 -1.78 -2.74 6.98
CA TYR A 116 -3.00 -3.40 7.46
C TYR A 116 -4.04 -3.56 6.36
N LEU A 117 -4.13 -2.59 5.44
CA LEU A 117 -5.02 -2.70 4.30
C LEU A 117 -4.60 -3.88 3.39
N LEU A 118 -3.31 -4.03 3.14
CA LEU A 118 -2.77 -5.16 2.38
C LEU A 118 -3.08 -6.49 3.07
N ASP A 119 -2.86 -6.56 4.38
CA ASP A 119 -3.10 -7.73 5.21
C ASP A 119 -4.57 -8.18 5.17
N VAL A 120 -5.52 -7.24 5.31
CA VAL A 120 -6.97 -7.52 5.20
C VAL A 120 -7.32 -8.08 3.82
N PHE A 121 -6.80 -7.49 2.74
CA PHE A 121 -7.06 -7.99 1.40
C PHE A 121 -6.45 -9.39 1.18
N PHE A 122 -5.26 -9.68 1.72
CA PHE A 122 -4.71 -11.03 1.69
C PHE A 122 -5.61 -12.02 2.43
N ILE A 123 -6.15 -11.69 3.61
CA ILE A 123 -7.09 -12.55 4.35
C ILE A 123 -8.31 -12.88 3.48
N ILE A 124 -8.91 -11.86 2.85
CA ILE A 124 -10.06 -12.03 1.95
C ILE A 124 -9.68 -12.94 0.77
N SER A 125 -8.52 -12.70 0.14
CA SER A 125 -8.05 -13.50 -0.99
C SER A 125 -7.70 -14.95 -0.62
N ILE A 126 -7.23 -15.22 0.61
CA ILE A 126 -6.97 -16.58 1.10
C ILE A 126 -8.26 -17.37 1.27
N ALA A 127 -9.34 -16.72 1.71
CA ALA A 127 -10.66 -17.35 1.84
C ALA A 127 -11.20 -17.82 0.48
N VAL A 128 -10.84 -17.13 -0.61
CA VAL A 128 -11.22 -17.50 -1.98
C VAL A 128 -10.24 -18.51 -2.59
N ASN A 129 -8.93 -18.24 -2.50
CA ASN A 129 -7.88 -19.08 -3.06
C ASN A 129 -6.76 -19.27 -2.04
N ARG A 130 -6.68 -20.48 -1.47
CA ARG A 130 -5.67 -20.85 -0.47
C ARG A 130 -4.22 -20.71 -0.96
N LYS A 131 -3.95 -20.72 -2.26
CA LYS A 131 -2.59 -20.47 -2.80
C LYS A 131 -2.07 -19.08 -2.43
N MET A 132 -2.98 -18.12 -2.19
CA MET A 132 -2.61 -16.76 -1.77
C MET A 132 -1.97 -16.72 -0.37
N LEU A 133 -2.14 -17.77 0.43
CA LEU A 133 -1.49 -17.89 1.74
C LEU A 133 0.03 -17.83 1.62
N PHE A 134 0.60 -18.39 0.55
CA PHE A 134 2.05 -18.35 0.33
C PHE A 134 2.57 -16.91 0.26
N PHE A 135 1.85 -16.02 -0.43
CA PHE A 135 2.25 -14.62 -0.61
C PHE A 135 1.93 -13.74 0.61
N SER A 136 1.04 -14.17 1.51
CA SER A 136 0.68 -13.41 2.70
C SER A 136 1.61 -13.66 3.90
N ILE A 137 2.41 -14.73 3.88
CA ILE A 137 3.30 -15.10 4.99
C ILE A 137 4.28 -13.96 5.31
N ILE A 138 4.95 -13.40 4.30
CA ILE A 138 5.92 -12.33 4.50
C ILE A 138 5.27 -11.05 5.05
N PRO A 139 4.15 -10.54 4.47
CA PRO A 139 3.39 -9.44 5.06
C PRO A 139 3.01 -9.66 6.53
N PHE A 140 2.40 -10.80 6.87
CA PHE A 140 1.98 -11.06 8.25
C PHE A 140 3.16 -11.19 9.22
N LEU A 141 4.23 -11.88 8.83
CA LEU A 141 5.43 -11.99 9.67
C LEU A 141 6.09 -10.62 9.87
N SER A 142 6.19 -9.80 8.82
CA SER A 142 6.73 -8.45 8.93
C SER A 142 5.91 -7.60 9.90
N LEU A 143 4.59 -7.74 9.88
CA LEU A 143 3.69 -7.04 10.79
C LEU A 143 3.96 -7.41 12.25
N ILE A 144 4.08 -8.71 12.53
CA ILE A 144 4.36 -9.22 13.88
C ILE A 144 5.72 -8.70 14.36
N ILE A 145 6.76 -8.74 13.52
CA ILE A 145 8.12 -8.31 13.87
C ILE A 145 8.18 -6.80 14.15
N LEU A 146 7.56 -5.98 13.28
CA LEU A 146 7.54 -4.53 13.43
C LEU A 146 6.77 -4.11 14.68
N TYR A 147 5.61 -4.73 14.90
CA TYR A 147 4.79 -4.44 16.07
C TYR A 147 5.45 -4.91 17.37
N ALA A 148 6.09 -6.08 17.38
CA ALA A 148 6.89 -6.53 18.51
C ALA A 148 8.05 -5.55 18.81
N SER A 149 8.75 -5.10 17.77
CA SER A 149 9.85 -4.14 17.93
C SER A 149 9.37 -2.81 18.52
N TYR A 150 8.19 -2.35 18.11
CA TYR A 150 7.53 -1.17 18.67
C TYR A 150 7.11 -1.36 20.13
N LEU A 151 6.44 -2.47 20.44
CA LEU A 151 5.90 -2.76 21.78
C LEU A 151 7.01 -2.95 22.83
N PHE A 152 8.05 -3.72 22.50
CA PHE A 152 9.16 -4.01 23.40
C PHE A 152 10.27 -2.95 23.35
N LYS A 153 10.13 -1.92 22.50
CA LYS A 153 11.12 -0.85 22.27
C LYS A 153 12.52 -1.41 21.98
N HIS A 154 12.58 -2.56 21.33
CA HIS A 154 13.81 -3.27 21.01
C HIS A 154 13.76 -3.71 19.55
N THR A 155 14.80 -3.40 18.78
CA THR A 155 14.89 -3.80 17.38
C THR A 155 15.09 -5.31 17.28
N VAL A 156 14.04 -6.05 16.94
CA VAL A 156 14.11 -7.51 16.76
C VAL A 156 14.90 -7.87 15.50
N MET A 157 14.70 -7.09 14.43
CA MET A 157 15.37 -7.29 13.14
C MET A 157 15.54 -5.93 12.45
N ALA A 158 16.64 -5.77 11.71
CA ALA A 158 16.90 -4.57 10.91
C ALA A 158 15.84 -4.44 9.79
N ILE A 159 15.28 -3.24 9.63
CA ILE A 159 14.15 -3.02 8.72
C ILE A 159 14.52 -3.24 7.25
N GLU A 160 15.79 -3.00 6.91
CA GLU A 160 16.39 -3.20 5.61
C GLU A 160 16.33 -4.67 5.19
N ILE A 161 16.55 -5.59 6.13
CA ILE A 161 16.45 -7.04 5.90
C ILE A 161 14.99 -7.42 5.60
N ILE A 162 14.06 -6.90 6.41
CA ILE A 162 12.62 -7.13 6.21
C ILE A 162 12.18 -6.59 4.84
N SER A 163 12.66 -5.40 4.44
CA SER A 163 12.40 -4.80 3.12
C SER A 163 12.83 -5.69 1.97
N ILE A 164 13.98 -6.35 2.06
CA ILE A 164 14.46 -7.25 1.00
C ILE A 164 13.46 -8.39 0.80
N PHE A 165 13.05 -9.07 1.88
CA PHE A 165 12.03 -10.13 1.80
C PHE A 165 10.70 -9.59 1.28
N TYR A 166 10.30 -8.39 1.70
CA TYR A 166 9.05 -7.77 1.29
C TYR A 166 9.01 -7.45 -0.21
N ILE A 167 10.12 -6.99 -0.78
CA ILE A 167 10.28 -6.73 -2.22
C ILE A 167 10.33 -8.02 -3.01
N VAL A 168 11.08 -9.02 -2.55
CA VAL A 168 11.12 -10.34 -3.20
C VAL A 168 9.72 -10.94 -3.28
N ASN A 169 8.97 -10.89 -2.18
CA ASN A 169 7.58 -11.35 -2.16
C ASN A 169 6.68 -10.57 -3.13
N TYR A 170 6.84 -9.24 -3.20
CA TYR A 170 6.12 -8.40 -4.16
C TYR A 170 6.43 -8.78 -5.63
N ILE A 171 7.70 -9.05 -5.96
CA ILE A 171 8.10 -9.45 -7.32
C ILE A 171 7.49 -10.82 -7.66
N LEU A 172 7.56 -11.78 -6.73
CA LEU A 172 6.97 -13.10 -6.91
C LEU A 172 5.44 -13.03 -7.08
N TYR A 173 4.77 -12.20 -6.28
CA TYR A 173 3.33 -11.97 -6.38
C TYR A 173 2.96 -11.30 -7.72
N SER A 174 3.71 -10.29 -8.13
CA SER A 174 3.53 -9.61 -9.43
C SER A 174 3.69 -10.57 -10.60
N TYR A 175 4.71 -11.43 -10.55
CA TYR A 175 4.94 -12.47 -11.55
C TYR A 175 3.79 -13.48 -11.58
N HIS A 176 3.33 -13.95 -10.42
CA HIS A 176 2.20 -14.87 -10.33
C HIS A 176 0.91 -14.27 -10.92
N LEU A 177 0.60 -13.01 -10.58
CA LEU A 177 -0.60 -12.31 -11.03
C LEU A 177 -0.60 -12.10 -12.55
N PHE A 178 0.48 -11.57 -13.12
CA PHE A 178 0.50 -11.19 -14.54
C PHE A 178 0.92 -12.31 -15.49
N ILE A 179 1.73 -13.28 -15.06
CA ILE A 179 2.33 -14.28 -15.95
C ILE A 179 1.73 -15.68 -15.74
N LEU A 180 1.67 -16.17 -14.50
CA LEU A 180 1.23 -17.55 -14.25
C LEU A 180 -0.30 -17.70 -14.37
N LYS A 181 -1.07 -16.75 -13.84
CA LYS A 181 -2.55 -16.84 -13.88
C LYS A 181 -3.12 -16.66 -15.30
N TYR A 182 -2.41 -15.95 -16.18
CA TYR A 182 -2.79 -15.80 -17.59
C TYR A 182 -2.46 -17.02 -18.46
N LYS A 183 -1.34 -17.71 -18.19
CA LYS A 183 -0.86 -18.81 -19.04
C LYS A 183 -1.60 -20.13 -18.83
N TYR A 184 -2.18 -20.35 -17.64
CA TYR A 184 -2.77 -21.63 -17.26
C TYR A 184 -4.29 -21.60 -17.03
N GLY A 185 -4.95 -20.44 -17.12
CA GLY A 185 -6.42 -20.34 -17.07
C GLY A 185 -7.08 -20.73 -15.74
N ASP A 186 -6.31 -21.13 -14.74
CA ASP A 186 -6.84 -21.50 -13.43
C ASP A 186 -7.14 -20.26 -12.59
N PHE A 187 -8.43 -20.05 -12.34
CA PHE A 187 -8.92 -19.19 -11.27
C PHE A 187 -8.84 -19.89 -9.92
#